data_AF-A0A662Q0M0-F1
#
_entry.id   AF-A0A662Q0M0-F1
#
_cell.length_a   1.000
_cell.length_b   1.000
_cell.length_c   1.000
_cell.angle_alpha   90.00
_cell.angle_beta   90.00
_cell.angle_gamma   90.00
#
_symmetry.space_group_name_H-M   'P 1'
#
loop_
_entity.id
_entity.type
_entity.pdbx_description
1 polymer ?
#
loop_
_entity_poly.entity_id
_entity_poly.type
_entity_poly.pdbx_seq_one_letter_code
_entity_poly.pdbx_strand_id
1 'polypeptide(L)'
;MSLGLRERLELIRQGILRGYIIPGLEEKGYMVTFWKRPISLEDMVLKDGAWKPLYTRFTSWETYAKDHPLYVYFNTFYGDVYEKAYRNCFVEFLLNLRNLRLPPKLIGIFTRLNLPGGGYYWKHRISIDLNFPDACIREVDAIYDELLILLDREGILKILEEEKEEKA
;
A
#
# COMPACT_ATOMS: atom_id res chain seq x y z
N MET A 1 -13.25 10.15 25.68
CA MET A 1 -11.94 10.64 25.18
C MET A 1 -12.17 11.45 23.92
N SER A 2 -11.57 12.64 23.80
CA SER A 2 -11.63 13.44 22.57
C SER A 2 -10.59 12.94 21.55
N LEU A 3 -10.99 12.74 20.30
CA LEU A 3 -10.08 12.35 19.22
C LEU A 3 -9.04 13.45 18.96
N GLY A 4 -7.77 13.06 18.85
CA GLY A 4 -6.70 13.96 18.41
C GLY A 4 -6.82 14.31 16.93
N LEU A 5 -6.18 15.40 16.49
CA LEU A 5 -6.24 15.85 15.09
C LEU A 5 -5.86 14.73 14.11
N ARG A 6 -4.75 14.02 14.38
CA ARG A 6 -4.27 12.90 13.56
C ARG A 6 -5.34 11.82 13.33
N GLU A 7 -6.00 11.38 14.41
CA GLU A 7 -7.06 10.37 14.35
C GLU A 7 -8.25 10.87 13.53
N ARG A 8 -8.63 12.15 13.69
CA ARG A 8 -9.73 12.74 12.91
C ARG A 8 -9.39 12.79 11.42
N LEU A 9 -8.19 13.21 11.05
CA LEU A 9 -7.77 13.26 9.65
C LEU A 9 -7.72 11.86 9.03
N GLU A 10 -7.23 10.87 9.76
CA GLU A 10 -7.22 9.49 9.30
C GLU A 10 -8.62 8.92 9.10
N LEU A 11 -9.56 9.19 10.02
CA LEU A 11 -10.96 8.79 9.88
C LEU A 11 -11.63 9.43 8.65
N ILE A 12 -11.33 10.70 8.34
CA ILE A 12 -11.82 11.36 7.12
C ILE A 12 -11.30 10.63 5.88
N ARG A 13 -10.00 10.32 5.82
CA ARG A 13 -9.40 9.58 4.70
C ARG A 13 -10.02 8.20 4.55
N GLN A 14 -10.16 7.46 5.66
CA GLN A 14 -10.81 6.15 5.69
C GLN A 14 -12.27 6.22 5.21
N GLY A 15 -12.99 7.28 5.59
CA GLY A 15 -14.36 7.52 5.13
C GLY A 15 -14.45 7.67 3.61
N ILE A 16 -13.58 8.48 2.99
CA ILE A 16 -13.55 8.66 1.53
C ILE A 16 -13.15 7.36 0.84
N LEU A 17 -12.12 6.68 1.35
CA LEU A 17 -11.64 5.44 0.77
C LEU A 17 -12.71 4.35 0.80
N ARG A 18 -13.30 4.08 1.97
CA ARG A 18 -14.28 3.00 2.13
C ARG A 18 -15.64 3.34 1.57
N GLY A 19 -16.02 4.62 1.55
CA GLY A 19 -17.31 5.07 1.04
C GLY A 19 -17.35 5.25 -0.47
N TYR A 20 -16.20 5.39 -1.14
CA TYR A 20 -16.16 5.71 -2.57
C TYR A 20 -15.07 4.96 -3.35
N ILE A 21 -13.80 5.14 -2.98
CA ILE A 21 -12.69 4.64 -3.81
C ILE A 21 -12.63 3.11 -3.85
N ILE A 22 -12.75 2.46 -2.68
CA ILE A 22 -12.75 0.99 -2.59
C ILE A 22 -13.95 0.40 -3.36
N PRO A 23 -15.20 0.84 -3.15
CA PRO A 23 -16.32 0.38 -3.98
C PRO A 23 -16.09 0.53 -5.49
N GLY A 24 -15.56 1.67 -5.94
CA GLY A 24 -15.26 1.88 -7.37
C GLY A 24 -14.12 0.98 -7.89
N LEU A 25 -13.18 0.59 -7.04
CA LEU A 25 -12.18 -0.42 -7.37
C LEU A 25 -12.78 -1.83 -7.34
N GLU A 26 -13.70 -2.13 -6.43
CA GLU A 26 -14.43 -3.41 -6.40
C GLU A 26 -15.23 -3.63 -7.70
N GLU A 27 -15.86 -2.58 -8.23
CA GLU A 27 -16.50 -2.60 -9.56
C GLU A 27 -15.52 -2.91 -10.71
N LYS A 28 -14.23 -2.62 -10.53
CA LYS A 28 -13.15 -2.95 -11.45
C LYS A 28 -12.49 -4.32 -11.18
N GLY A 29 -13.02 -5.08 -10.22
CA GLY A 29 -12.57 -6.44 -9.90
C GLY A 29 -11.57 -6.53 -8.76
N TYR A 30 -11.23 -5.43 -8.07
CA TYR A 30 -10.36 -5.50 -6.89
C TYR A 30 -11.10 -6.13 -5.72
N MET A 31 -10.53 -7.17 -5.13
CA MET A 31 -11.11 -7.88 -3.98
C MET A 31 -10.21 -7.75 -2.77
N VAL A 32 -10.81 -7.69 -1.58
CA VAL A 32 -10.07 -7.76 -0.31
C VAL A 32 -9.29 -9.08 -0.24
N THR A 33 -8.03 -9.02 0.21
CA THR A 33 -7.19 -10.20 0.35
C THR A 33 -7.00 -10.61 1.81
N PHE A 34 -6.63 -11.88 2.00
CA PHE A 34 -6.25 -12.44 3.29
C PHE A 34 -4.88 -11.95 3.77
N TRP A 35 -4.01 -11.55 2.85
CA TRP A 35 -2.70 -11.03 3.21
C TRP A 35 -2.84 -9.59 3.71
N LYS A 36 -2.21 -9.28 4.84
CA LYS A 36 -2.18 -7.92 5.41
C LYS A 36 -0.80 -7.34 5.21
N ARG A 37 -0.73 -6.05 4.88
CA ARG A 37 0.57 -5.38 4.77
C ARG A 37 1.27 -5.44 6.13
N PRO A 38 2.53 -5.89 6.19
CA PRO A 38 3.28 -5.92 7.44
C PRO A 38 3.62 -4.51 7.91
N ILE A 39 3.74 -4.36 9.24
CA ILE A 39 4.28 -3.14 9.84
C ILE A 39 5.78 -3.10 9.55
N SER A 40 6.19 -2.01 8.91
CA SER A 40 7.55 -1.75 8.47
C SER A 40 8.23 -0.71 9.36
N LEU A 41 9.54 -0.57 9.17
CA LEU A 41 10.31 0.50 9.80
C LEU A 41 9.86 1.89 9.36
N GLU A 42 9.25 2.03 8.17
CA GLU A 42 8.72 3.32 7.69
C GLU A 42 7.45 3.76 8.42
N ASP A 43 6.78 2.85 9.13
CA ASP A 43 5.55 3.15 9.86
C ASP A 43 5.84 3.55 11.31
N MET A 44 7.11 3.77 11.63
CA MET A 44 7.58 4.14 12.96
C MET A 44 8.56 5.31 12.87
N VAL A 45 8.63 6.09 13.93
CA VAL A 45 9.64 7.13 14.11
C VAL A 45 10.39 6.87 15.41
N LEU A 46 11.72 7.01 15.38
CA LEU A 46 12.52 6.95 16.59
C LEU A 46 12.42 8.32 17.29
N LYS A 47 11.73 8.35 18.43
CA LYS A 47 11.55 9.56 19.23
C LYS A 47 11.79 9.24 20.70
N ASP A 48 12.60 10.07 21.36
CA ASP A 48 12.93 9.93 22.79
C ASP A 48 13.50 8.53 23.13
N GLY A 49 14.32 7.97 22.24
CA GLY A 49 14.93 6.65 22.41
C GLY A 49 13.99 5.45 22.22
N ALA A 50 12.74 5.68 21.83
CA ALA A 50 11.76 4.62 21.59
C ALA A 50 11.17 4.71 20.17
N TRP A 51 10.95 3.55 19.54
CA TRP A 51 10.17 3.48 18.30
C TRP A 51 8.70 3.78 18.62
N LYS A 52 8.16 4.82 17.97
CA LYS A 52 6.77 5.24 18.11
C LYS A 52 6.02 5.01 16.81
N PRO A 53 4.82 4.42 16.83
CA PRO A 53 4.05 4.18 15.61
C PRO A 53 3.57 5.50 14.99
N LEU A 54 3.60 5.55 13.66
CA LEU A 54 2.97 6.58 12.85
C LEU A 54 1.50 6.24 12.54
N TYR A 55 1.09 5.00 12.70
CA TYR A 55 -0.30 4.62 12.54
C TYR A 55 -1.12 4.92 13.81
N THR A 56 -2.45 4.98 13.66
CA THR A 56 -3.37 5.10 14.79
C THR A 56 -4.16 3.80 14.96
N ARG A 57 -5.04 3.75 15.97
CA ARG A 57 -5.98 2.63 16.14
C ARG A 57 -7.01 2.50 15.02
N PHE A 58 -7.13 3.51 14.15
CA PHE A 58 -8.06 3.51 13.02
C PHE A 58 -7.41 3.03 11.72
N THR A 59 -6.11 2.73 11.75
CA THR A 59 -5.38 2.27 10.58
C THR A 59 -5.88 0.90 10.15
N SER A 60 -6.40 0.85 8.93
CA SER A 60 -6.63 -0.41 8.23
C SER A 60 -5.31 -0.98 7.71
N TRP A 61 -5.14 -2.30 7.87
CA TRP A 61 -4.05 -3.08 7.29
C TRP A 61 -4.52 -3.97 6.14
N GLU A 62 -5.77 -3.78 5.71
CA GLU A 62 -6.37 -4.52 4.60
C GLU A 62 -5.65 -4.21 3.30
N THR A 63 -5.46 -5.25 2.49
CA THR A 63 -4.94 -5.12 1.14
C THR A 63 -5.97 -5.66 0.16
N TYR A 64 -5.86 -5.19 -1.08
CA TYR A 64 -6.76 -5.53 -2.19
C TYR A 64 -5.94 -6.07 -3.35
N ALA A 65 -6.54 -6.87 -4.23
CA ALA A 65 -5.92 -7.29 -5.48
C ALA A 65 -7.00 -7.51 -6.52
N LYS A 66 -6.74 -7.08 -7.76
CA LYS A 66 -7.58 -7.38 -8.92
C LYS A 66 -7.13 -8.70 -9.54
N ASP A 67 -5.83 -8.79 -9.81
CA ASP A 67 -5.16 -9.98 -10.30
C ASP A 67 -4.05 -10.38 -9.32
N HIS A 68 -3.81 -11.68 -9.16
CA HIS A 68 -2.57 -12.06 -8.50
C HIS A 68 -1.40 -11.79 -9.44
N PRO A 69 -0.25 -11.27 -8.97
CA PRO A 69 0.26 -11.28 -7.59
C PRO A 69 0.49 -9.88 -6.95
N LEU A 70 -0.07 -8.80 -7.50
CA LEU A 70 0.17 -7.43 -7.02
C LEU A 70 -0.91 -7.01 -6.01
N TYR A 71 -0.49 -6.60 -4.80
CA TYR A 71 -1.38 -6.22 -3.70
C TYR A 71 -1.42 -4.71 -3.55
N VAL A 72 -2.60 -4.13 -3.34
CA VAL A 72 -2.82 -2.71 -3.16
C VAL A 72 -3.12 -2.42 -1.70
N TYR A 73 -2.41 -1.46 -1.12
CA TYR A 73 -2.58 -1.00 0.26
C TYR A 73 -2.79 0.51 0.30
N PHE A 74 -3.81 0.96 1.04
CA PHE A 74 -4.07 2.38 1.25
C PHE A 74 -3.47 2.86 2.57
N ASN A 75 -2.34 3.54 2.50
CA ASN A 75 -1.66 4.11 3.66
C ASN A 75 -2.27 5.47 4.05
N THR A 76 -3.15 5.42 5.04
CA THR A 76 -3.96 6.55 5.51
C THR A 76 -3.37 7.33 6.67
N PHE A 77 -2.31 6.82 7.30
CA PHE A 77 -1.72 7.41 8.50
C PHE A 77 -0.45 8.22 8.21
N TYR A 78 -0.14 8.45 6.94
CA TYR A 78 0.96 9.33 6.56
C TYR A 78 0.83 10.68 7.28
N GLY A 79 1.92 11.06 7.95
CA GLY A 79 2.01 12.25 8.77
C GLY A 79 3.29 13.00 8.46
N ASP A 80 3.16 14.20 7.89
CA ASP A 80 3.81 15.38 8.47
C ASP A 80 3.16 16.73 8.10
N VAL A 81 2.97 17.53 9.15
CA VAL A 81 2.89 18.99 9.36
C VAL A 81 1.89 19.90 8.61
N TYR A 82 1.37 19.61 7.41
CA TYR A 82 0.61 20.64 6.67
C TYR A 82 -0.88 20.33 6.48
N GLU A 83 -1.73 21.35 6.70
CA GLU A 83 -3.20 21.30 6.50
C GLU A 83 -3.63 20.83 5.10
N LYS A 84 -2.75 20.79 4.10
CA LYS A 84 -3.08 20.24 2.78
C LYS A 84 -2.94 18.71 2.71
N ALA A 85 -2.26 18.09 3.67
CA ALA A 85 -1.94 16.67 3.64
C ALA A 85 -3.14 15.78 4.01
N TYR A 86 -4.18 16.27 4.70
CA TYR A 86 -5.32 15.41 5.09
C TYR A 86 -6.09 14.84 3.89
N ARG A 87 -5.96 15.50 2.74
CA ARG A 87 -6.61 15.11 1.48
C ARG A 87 -5.80 14.12 0.68
N ASN A 88 -4.54 13.89 1.05
CA ASN A 88 -3.68 12.94 0.36
C ASN A 88 -3.62 11.61 1.11
N CYS A 89 -3.56 10.53 0.34
CA CYS A 89 -3.26 9.19 0.81
C CYS A 89 -2.15 8.62 -0.06
N PHE A 90 -1.29 7.78 0.50
CA PHE A 90 -0.41 6.96 -0.32
C PHE A 90 -1.10 5.65 -0.67
N VAL A 91 -0.93 5.21 -1.90
CA VAL A 91 -1.27 3.86 -2.34
C VAL A 91 0.02 3.11 -2.57
N GLU A 92 0.15 1.95 -1.94
CA GLU A 92 1.31 1.09 -2.08
C GLU A 92 0.90 -0.17 -2.85
N PHE A 93 1.67 -0.51 -3.89
CA PHE A 93 1.53 -1.72 -4.68
C PHE A 93 2.64 -2.69 -4.26
N LEU A 94 2.31 -3.81 -3.64
CA LEU A 94 3.24 -4.70 -2.95
C LEU A 94 3.33 -6.06 -3.62
N LEU A 95 4.55 -6.59 -3.65
CA LEU A 95 4.81 -7.98 -3.98
C LEU A 95 4.83 -8.81 -2.70
N ASN A 96 3.89 -9.74 -2.56
CA ASN A 96 3.79 -10.65 -1.41
C ASN A 96 4.81 -11.80 -1.53
N LEU A 97 6.10 -11.47 -1.58
CA LEU A 97 7.16 -12.44 -1.42
C LEU A 97 8.33 -11.79 -0.68
N ARG A 98 8.56 -12.27 0.54
CA ARG A 98 9.59 -11.73 1.43
C ARG A 98 10.97 -12.02 0.83
N ASN A 99 11.84 -11.03 0.84
CA ASN A 99 13.23 -11.12 0.35
C ASN A 99 13.35 -11.52 -1.13
N LEU A 100 12.31 -11.33 -1.94
CA LEU A 100 12.38 -11.53 -3.38
C LEU A 100 13.57 -10.72 -3.96
N ARG A 101 14.31 -11.34 -4.88
CA ARG A 101 15.38 -10.67 -5.62
C ARG A 101 14.81 -10.14 -6.92
N LEU A 102 14.65 -8.82 -7.02
CA LEU A 102 14.23 -8.19 -8.26
C LEU A 102 15.41 -8.00 -9.22
N PRO A 103 15.20 -8.16 -10.54
CA PRO A 103 16.11 -7.71 -11.57
C PRO A 103 16.46 -6.22 -11.42
N PRO A 104 17.68 -5.80 -11.81
CA PRO A 104 18.12 -4.42 -11.69
C PRO A 104 17.19 -3.38 -12.32
N LYS A 105 16.48 -3.73 -13.41
CA LYS A 105 15.56 -2.82 -14.10
C LYS A 105 14.32 -2.47 -13.29
N LEU A 106 13.94 -3.30 -12.32
CA LEU A 106 12.80 -3.02 -11.42
C LEU A 106 13.25 -2.28 -10.15
N ILE A 107 14.56 -2.21 -9.89
CA ILE A 107 15.11 -1.45 -8.77
C ILE A 107 14.97 0.04 -9.07
N GLY A 108 14.36 0.79 -8.15
CA GLY A 108 14.06 2.21 -8.33
C GLY A 108 12.62 2.46 -8.75
N ILE A 109 12.00 1.52 -9.48
CA ILE A 109 10.55 1.47 -9.66
C ILE A 109 9.93 0.90 -8.38
N PHE A 110 10.44 -0.24 -7.93
CA PHE A 110 10.13 -0.81 -6.64
C PHE A 110 11.20 -0.41 -5.61
N THR A 111 10.72 -0.11 -4.41
CA THR A 111 11.53 0.21 -3.23
C THR A 111 11.25 -0.80 -2.14
N ARG A 112 12.19 -0.94 -1.19
CA ARG A 112 12.08 -1.92 -0.11
C ARG A 112 11.22 -1.39 1.03
N LEU A 113 10.19 -2.15 1.37
CA LEU A 113 9.48 -2.05 2.63
C LEU A 113 10.21 -2.91 3.68
N ASN A 114 11.13 -2.29 4.44
CA ASN A 114 11.99 -2.99 5.39
C ASN A 114 11.27 -3.34 6.70
N LEU A 115 11.48 -4.55 7.20
CA LEU A 115 10.84 -5.04 8.42
C LEU A 115 11.73 -4.85 9.66
N PRO A 116 11.16 -4.58 10.85
CA PRO A 116 11.95 -4.42 12.09
C PRO A 116 12.78 -5.64 12.48
N GLY A 117 12.29 -6.85 12.19
CA GLY A 117 12.99 -8.12 12.46
C GLY A 117 13.91 -8.60 11.33
N GLY A 118 14.25 -7.72 10.38
CA GLY A 118 15.05 -8.06 9.20
C GLY A 118 14.23 -8.58 8.02
N GLY A 119 14.84 -8.49 6.84
CA GLY A 119 14.19 -8.76 5.57
C GLY A 119 13.27 -7.63 5.08
N TYR A 120 12.67 -7.83 3.92
CA TYR A 120 11.89 -6.79 3.25
C TYR A 120 10.83 -7.38 2.31
N TYR A 121 9.85 -6.55 1.96
CA TYR A 121 8.98 -6.74 0.80
C TYR A 121 9.29 -5.64 -0.23
N TRP A 122 8.89 -5.85 -1.49
CA TRP A 122 8.97 -4.81 -2.51
C TRP A 122 7.66 -4.07 -2.62
N LYS A 123 7.73 -2.75 -2.79
CA LYS A 123 6.58 -1.91 -3.06
C LYS A 123 6.87 -0.83 -4.10
N HIS A 124 5.85 -0.46 -4.85
CA HIS A 124 5.77 0.82 -5.54
C HIS A 124 4.80 1.72 -4.77
N ARG A 125 5.01 3.04 -4.74
CA ARG A 125 4.17 3.97 -3.98
C ARG A 125 3.82 5.18 -4.83
N ILE A 126 2.53 5.52 -4.87
CA ILE A 126 2.02 6.76 -5.47
C ILE A 126 1.24 7.56 -4.43
N SER A 127 1.18 8.88 -4.60
CA SER A 127 0.32 9.77 -3.81
C SER A 127 -0.96 10.07 -4.60
N ILE A 128 -2.12 9.91 -3.98
CA ILE A 128 -3.41 10.26 -4.57
C ILE A 128 -4.07 11.41 -3.80
N ASP A 129 -4.83 12.25 -4.51
CA ASP A 129 -5.65 13.32 -3.91
C ASP A 129 -7.12 12.88 -3.81
N LEU A 130 -7.55 12.62 -2.58
CA LEU A 130 -8.88 12.16 -2.22
C LEU A 130 -10.00 13.18 -2.54
N ASN A 131 -9.68 14.41 -2.94
CA ASN A 131 -10.68 15.35 -3.49
C ASN A 131 -11.27 14.89 -4.81
N PHE A 132 -10.56 14.01 -5.54
CA PHE A 132 -10.95 13.53 -6.85
C PHE A 132 -11.01 12.00 -6.86
N PRO A 133 -12.01 11.38 -6.19
CA PRO A 133 -12.11 9.93 -6.07
C PRO A 133 -12.09 9.19 -7.41
N ASP A 134 -12.79 9.69 -8.43
CA ASP A 134 -12.78 9.10 -9.79
C ASP A 134 -11.41 9.13 -10.44
N ALA A 135 -10.63 10.18 -10.19
CA ALA A 135 -9.25 10.27 -10.66
C ALA A 135 -8.39 9.24 -9.92
N CYS A 136 -8.55 9.12 -8.60
CA CYS A 136 -7.85 8.12 -7.79
C CYS A 136 -8.11 6.70 -8.28
N ILE A 137 -9.37 6.34 -8.55
CA ILE A 137 -9.74 5.00 -9.04
C ILE A 137 -9.05 4.72 -10.38
N ARG A 138 -9.12 5.66 -11.34
CA ARG A 138 -8.48 5.51 -12.65
C ARG A 138 -6.96 5.43 -12.56
N GLU A 139 -6.35 6.24 -11.71
CA GLU A 139 -4.90 6.27 -11.52
C GLU A 139 -4.40 4.97 -10.87
N VAL A 140 -5.08 4.50 -9.81
CA VAL A 140 -4.74 3.22 -9.17
C VAL A 140 -4.83 2.07 -10.17
N ASP A 141 -5.90 2.01 -10.97
CA ASP A 141 -6.10 0.95 -11.96
C ASP A 141 -5.05 1.00 -13.09
N ALA A 142 -4.73 2.20 -13.60
CA ALA A 142 -3.73 2.37 -14.64
C ALA A 142 -2.31 1.99 -14.16
N ILE A 143 -1.93 2.44 -12.97
CA ILE A 143 -0.62 2.11 -12.37
C ILE A 143 -0.54 0.61 -12.06
N TYR A 144 -1.63 0.00 -11.62
CA TYR A 144 -1.69 -1.44 -11.39
C TYR A 144 -1.37 -2.23 -12.65
N ASP A 145 -2.06 -1.92 -13.75
CA ASP A 145 -1.87 -2.58 -15.04
C ASP A 145 -0.45 -2.33 -15.59
N GLU A 146 0.09 -1.11 -15.46
CA GLU A 146 1.47 -0.78 -15.86
C GLU A 146 2.50 -1.62 -15.09
N LEU A 147 2.36 -1.70 -13.76
CA LEU A 147 3.26 -2.47 -12.92
C LEU A 147 3.18 -3.97 -13.23
N LEU A 148 1.98 -4.50 -13.49
CA LEU A 148 1.83 -5.90 -13.90
C LEU A 148 2.55 -6.20 -15.22
N ILE A 149 2.41 -5.33 -16.23
CA ILE A 149 3.12 -5.47 -17.51
C ILE A 149 4.64 -5.43 -17.30
N LEU A 150 5.14 -4.55 -16.43
CA LEU A 150 6.57 -4.48 -16.11
C LEU A 150 7.07 -5.75 -15.42
N LEU A 151 6.30 -6.28 -14.47
CA LEU A 151 6.64 -7.52 -13.76
C LEU A 151 6.62 -8.72 -14.70
N ASP A 152 5.67 -8.80 -15.63
CA ASP A 152 5.58 -9.86 -16.62
C ASP A 152 6.78 -9.86 -17.56
N ARG A 153 7.11 -8.68 -18.12
CA ARG A 153 8.25 -8.49 -19.02
C ARG A 153 9.59 -8.92 -18.42
N GLU A 154 9.74 -8.73 -17.11
CA GLU A 154 10.95 -9.11 -16.37
C GLU A 154 10.85 -10.50 -15.70
N GLY A 155 9.79 -11.27 -16.01
CA GLY A 155 9.61 -12.66 -15.58
C GLY A 155 9.26 -12.84 -14.10
N ILE A 156 8.92 -11.77 -13.37
CA ILE A 156 8.61 -11.83 -11.94
C ILE A 156 7.28 -12.53 -11.66
N LEU A 157 6.30 -12.43 -12.56
CA LEU A 157 5.01 -13.07 -12.36
C LEU A 157 5.14 -14.59 -12.22
N LYS A 158 5.95 -15.22 -13.07
CA LYS A 158 6.23 -16.67 -13.01
C LYS A 158 6.84 -17.09 -11.68
N ILE A 159 7.82 -16.33 -11.19
CA ILE A 159 8.46 -16.58 -9.88
C ILE A 159 7.42 -16.52 -8.76
N LEU A 160 6.49 -15.57 -8.83
CA LEU A 160 5.44 -15.39 -7.82
C LEU A 160 4.35 -16.47 -7.89
N GLU A 161 4.11 -17.04 -9.06
CA GLU A 161 3.21 -18.19 -9.27
C GLU A 161 3.82 -19.47 -8.71
N GLU A 162 5.06 -19.79 -9.07
CA GLU A 162 5.78 -20.99 -8.60
C GLU A 162 5.86 -21.03 -7.06
N GLU A 163 6.21 -19.90 -6.42
CA GLU A 163 6.31 -19.78 -4.96
C GLU A 163 4.98 -19.86 -4.21
N LYS A 164 3.85 -19.69 -4.91
CA LYS A 164 2.51 -19.89 -4.36
C LYS A 164 2.10 -21.35 -4.38
N GLU A 165 2.41 -22.07 -5.46
CA GLU A 165 2.10 -23.49 -5.59
C GLU A 165 2.89 -24.33 -4.57
N GLU A 166 4.14 -23.96 -4.27
CA GLU A 166 4.94 -24.66 -3.26
C GLU A 166 4.43 -24.49 -1.81
N LYS A 167 3.57 -23.50 -1.55
CA LYS A 167 3.06 -23.17 -0.22
C LYS A 167 1.58 -23.52 -0.02
N ALA A 168 0.89 -24.00 -1.06
CA ALA A 168 -0.51 -24.43 -1.02
C ALA A 168 -0.63 -25.92 -0.69
#